data_AF-A0AAN8L5F7-F1
#
_entry.id   AF-A0AAN8L5F7-F1
#
_cell.length_a   1.000
_cell.length_b   1.000
_cell.length_c   1.000
_cell.angle_alpha   90.00
_cell.angle_beta   90.00
_cell.angle_gamma   90.00
#
_symmetry.space_group_name_H-M   'P 1'
#
loop_
_entity.id
_entity.type
_entity.pdbx_description
1 polymer ?
#
loop_
_entity_poly.entity_id
_entity_poly.type
_entity_poly.pdbx_seq_one_letter_code
_entity_poly.pdbx_strand_id
1 'polypeptide(L)'
;MGGSENTELVKTPKEYLAMLMPPIAEEKIVRPVGPSNVLVHGPAPGPLPLGDQVKTLVKNVKVMPFANLMGLLTPGTDSTAVLRCIQQVALLVQGNWVVKSDVLYPKNSCSPHSGVPAEVLCRGRDFVMWRFTQERSVMRKEITAIIKLPPEDVKDFLEHMAVHRINRGWEFLLPSDG
;
A
#
# COMPACT_ATOMS: atom_id res chain seq x y z
N MET A 1 24.11 60.38 -7.25
CA MET A 1 23.28 59.99 -6.09
C MET A 1 23.06 58.49 -6.22
N GLY A 2 23.87 57.69 -5.54
CA GLY A 2 23.85 56.22 -5.67
C GLY A 2 22.73 55.63 -4.84
N GLY A 3 21.81 54.91 -5.48
CA GLY A 3 20.82 54.10 -4.78
C GLY A 3 21.51 52.87 -4.20
N SER A 4 21.62 52.82 -2.89
CA SER A 4 22.11 51.63 -2.19
C SER A 4 21.10 50.50 -2.36
N GLU A 5 21.32 49.62 -3.33
CA GLU A 5 20.56 48.39 -3.48
C GLU A 5 20.77 47.52 -2.24
N ASN A 6 19.67 47.13 -1.61
CA ASN A 6 19.65 46.43 -0.33
C ASN A 6 20.05 44.96 -0.56
N THR A 7 21.30 44.61 -0.25
CA THR A 7 21.91 43.30 -0.50
C THR A 7 21.58 42.24 0.57
N GLU A 8 20.74 42.57 1.55
CA GLU A 8 20.47 41.69 2.70
C GLU A 8 19.27 40.73 2.51
N LEU A 9 18.46 40.93 1.47
CA LEU A 9 17.22 40.17 1.22
C LEU A 9 17.30 39.25 -0.02
N VAL A 10 18.46 38.67 -0.30
CA VAL A 10 18.70 37.81 -1.49
C VAL A 10 18.22 36.36 -1.30
N LYS A 11 17.57 36.05 -0.17
CA LYS A 11 17.20 34.68 0.17
C LYS A 11 15.95 34.25 -0.59
N THR A 12 15.97 33.02 -1.08
CA THR A 12 14.78 32.41 -1.68
C THR A 12 13.71 32.21 -0.60
N PRO A 13 12.41 32.19 -0.97
CA PRO A 13 11.33 31.94 -0.02
C PRO A 13 11.53 30.66 0.81
N LYS A 14 12.15 29.63 0.23
CA LYS A 14 12.46 28.36 0.90
C LYS A 14 13.52 28.51 1.99
N GLU A 15 14.57 29.27 1.72
CA GLU A 15 15.65 29.56 2.69
C GLU A 15 15.15 30.46 3.81
N TYR A 16 14.31 31.44 3.47
CA TYR A 16 13.66 32.29 4.46
C TYR A 16 12.78 31.47 5.40
N LEU A 17 11.98 30.55 4.86
CA LEU A 17 11.14 29.65 5.64
C LEU A 17 11.98 28.73 6.55
N ALA A 18 13.10 28.20 6.06
CA ALA A 18 14.00 27.38 6.86
C ALA A 18 14.64 28.14 8.03
N MET A 19 14.91 29.45 7.89
CA MET A 19 15.43 30.28 8.99
C MET A 19 14.39 30.61 10.06
N LEU A 20 13.11 30.68 9.69
CA LEU A 20 12.02 30.93 10.63
C LEU A 20 11.70 29.70 11.49
N MET A 21 12.21 28.52 11.11
CA MET A 21 12.02 27.29 11.85
C MET A 21 13.22 27.07 12.78
N PRO A 22 13.02 27.00 14.11
CA PRO A 22 14.12 26.71 15.04
C PRO A 22 14.73 25.33 14.72
N PRO A 23 16.07 25.17 14.79
CA PRO A 23 16.72 23.89 14.56
C PRO A 23 16.25 22.89 15.61
N ILE A 24 15.59 21.84 15.14
CA ILE A 24 15.05 20.79 16.00
C ILE A 24 16.26 20.00 16.51
N ALA A 25 16.49 20.03 17.82
CA ALA A 25 17.60 19.31 18.43
C ALA A 25 17.59 17.84 17.99
N GLU A 26 18.74 17.34 17.56
CA GLU A 26 18.94 15.94 17.16
C GLU A 26 18.85 15.03 18.39
N GLU A 27 17.66 14.82 18.93
CA GLU A 27 17.44 13.79 19.92
C GLU A 27 17.42 12.42 19.25
N LYS A 28 18.30 11.56 19.76
CA LYS A 28 18.55 10.19 19.32
C LYS A 28 17.22 9.42 19.21
N ILE A 29 16.83 9.11 17.98
CA ILE A 29 15.56 8.43 17.63
C ILE A 29 15.51 7.06 18.33
N VAL A 30 14.70 6.95 19.40
CA VAL A 30 14.21 5.66 19.88
C VAL A 30 12.95 5.35 19.08
N ARG A 31 12.99 4.30 18.26
CA ARG A 31 11.84 3.85 17.46
C ARG A 31 10.70 3.43 18.40
N PRO A 32 9.50 4.03 18.31
CA PRO A 32 8.37 3.56 19.10
C PRO A 32 7.90 2.22 18.53
N VAL A 33 7.95 1.16 19.35
CA VAL A 33 7.27 -0.10 19.08
C VAL A 33 5.88 0.01 19.73
N GLY A 34 4.91 0.56 19.01
CA GLY A 34 3.54 0.76 19.50
C GLY A 34 2.51 0.85 18.36
N PRO A 35 1.20 0.62 18.64
CA PRO A 35 0.17 0.54 17.62
C PRO A 35 -0.08 1.90 16.92
N SER A 36 -0.47 1.80 15.65
CA SER A 36 -0.29 2.75 14.55
C SER A 36 -1.23 3.99 14.56
N ASN A 37 -1.61 4.52 15.71
CA ASN A 37 -2.64 5.57 15.79
C ASN A 37 -2.35 6.72 16.78
N VAL A 38 -1.10 6.90 17.21
CA VAL A 38 -0.67 8.12 17.95
C VAL A 38 0.16 9.00 17.03
N LEU A 39 -0.40 10.13 16.62
CA LEU A 39 0.32 11.18 15.90
C LEU A 39 1.26 11.87 16.91
N VAL A 40 2.51 11.43 16.96
CA VAL A 40 3.56 12.08 17.78
C VAL A 40 4.03 13.33 17.05
N HIS A 41 3.91 14.50 17.69
CA HIS A 41 4.43 15.78 17.21
C HIS A 41 5.97 15.80 17.29
N GLY A 42 6.64 15.07 16.41
CA GLY A 42 8.10 15.09 16.23
C GLY A 42 8.50 15.67 14.87
N PRO A 43 9.80 15.97 14.63
CA PRO A 43 10.29 16.27 13.29
C PRO A 43 9.83 15.18 12.33
N ALA A 44 9.27 15.59 11.19
CA ALA A 44 8.81 14.66 10.17
C ALA A 44 9.96 13.68 9.87
N PRO A 45 9.79 12.37 10.11
CA PRO A 45 10.80 11.41 9.73
C PRO A 45 11.07 11.61 8.23
N GLY A 46 12.35 11.65 7.85
CA GLY A 46 12.73 11.75 6.45
C GLY A 46 11.96 10.72 5.59
N PRO A 47 11.78 10.99 4.29
CA PRO A 47 10.96 10.13 3.44
C PRO A 47 11.40 8.66 3.61
N LEU A 48 10.42 7.78 3.87
CA LEU A 48 10.65 6.35 4.06
C LEU A 48 11.52 5.81 2.91
N PRO A 49 12.34 4.78 3.12
CA PRO A 49 13.01 4.10 2.00
C PRO A 49 12.00 3.72 0.92
N LEU A 50 12.40 3.80 -0.36
CA LEU A 50 11.48 3.56 -1.49
C LEU A 50 10.70 2.24 -1.35
N GLY A 51 11.37 1.18 -0.90
CA GLY A 51 10.72 -0.12 -0.65
C GLY A 51 9.61 -0.06 0.40
N ASP A 52 9.81 0.72 1.47
CA ASP A 52 8.81 0.91 2.52
C ASP A 52 7.66 1.81 2.06
N GLN A 53 7.93 2.81 1.22
CA GLN A 53 6.89 3.63 0.58
C GLN A 53 6.00 2.74 -0.29
N VAL A 54 6.59 1.98 -1.21
CA VAL A 54 5.87 1.06 -2.10
C VAL A 54 5.08 0.03 -1.31
N LYS A 55 5.69 -0.58 -0.29
CA LYS A 55 5.02 -1.56 0.59
C LYS A 55 3.82 -0.94 1.30
N THR A 56 3.96 0.27 1.83
CA THR A 56 2.89 0.96 2.55
C THR A 56 1.73 1.29 1.62
N LEU A 57 2.02 1.83 0.43
CA LEU A 57 1.00 2.16 -0.57
C LEU A 57 0.23 0.91 -1.01
N VAL A 58 0.94 -0.14 -1.41
CA VAL A 58 0.31 -1.37 -1.91
C VAL A 58 -0.44 -2.12 -0.81
N LYS A 59 0.02 -2.09 0.44
CA LYS A 59 -0.69 -2.68 1.58
C LYS A 59 -2.02 -1.97 1.85
N ASN A 60 -2.06 -0.65 1.72
CA ASN A 60 -3.26 0.15 1.98
C ASN A 60 -4.26 0.08 0.83
N VAL A 61 -3.79 0.19 -0.42
CA VAL A 61 -4.64 0.22 -1.62
C VAL A 61 -5.05 -1.18 -2.07
N LYS A 62 -4.23 -2.19 -1.78
CA LYS A 62 -4.42 -3.64 -2.06
C LYS A 62 -4.42 -4.02 -3.54
N VAL A 63 -5.02 -3.23 -4.43
CA VAL A 63 -5.05 -3.43 -5.88
C VAL A 63 -4.86 -2.09 -6.61
N MET A 64 -3.85 -1.97 -7.47
CA MET A 64 -3.64 -0.74 -8.26
C MET A 64 -2.89 -0.95 -9.58
N PRO A 65 -3.13 -0.11 -10.60
CA PRO A 65 -2.29 -0.05 -11.80
C PRO A 65 -0.90 0.51 -11.48
N PHE A 66 0.11 0.12 -12.25
CA PHE A 66 1.48 0.62 -12.07
C PHE A 66 1.58 2.14 -12.27
N ALA A 67 0.84 2.69 -13.24
CA ALA A 67 0.80 4.13 -13.50
C ALA A 67 0.32 4.94 -12.27
N ASN A 68 -0.70 4.42 -11.56
CA ASN A 68 -1.20 5.07 -10.34
C ASN A 68 -0.16 5.03 -9.22
N LEU A 69 0.62 3.94 -9.11
CA LEU A 69 1.69 3.88 -8.12
C LEU A 69 2.76 4.93 -8.41
N MET A 70 3.21 5.02 -9.66
CA MET A 70 4.20 6.04 -10.07
C MET A 70 3.70 7.46 -9.80
N GLY A 71 2.40 7.72 -9.99
CA GLY A 71 1.79 9.02 -9.70
C GLY A 71 1.70 9.39 -8.22
N LEU A 72 1.80 8.42 -7.30
CA LEU A 72 1.80 8.65 -5.85
C LEU A 72 3.20 8.80 -5.26
N LEU A 73 4.23 8.42 -6.02
CA LEU A 73 5.64 8.53 -5.61
C LEU A 73 6.20 9.90 -5.98
N THR A 74 7.37 10.24 -5.44
CA THR A 74 8.05 11.49 -5.77
C THR A 74 8.32 11.58 -7.29
N PRO A 75 7.98 12.70 -7.95
CA PRO A 75 8.26 12.87 -9.38
C PRO A 75 9.73 12.63 -9.71
N GLY A 76 10.00 11.90 -10.79
CA GLY A 76 11.35 11.53 -11.20
C GLY A 76 11.93 10.29 -10.52
N THR A 77 11.14 9.57 -9.71
CA THR A 77 11.54 8.26 -9.18
C THR A 77 11.78 7.28 -10.34
N ASP A 78 12.88 6.53 -10.29
CA ASP A 78 13.21 5.52 -11.31
C ASP A 78 12.17 4.39 -11.32
N SER A 79 11.49 4.24 -12.46
CA SER A 79 10.48 3.19 -12.65
C SER A 79 11.03 1.78 -12.48
N THR A 80 12.30 1.54 -12.82
CA THR A 80 12.93 0.21 -12.70
C THR A 80 13.14 -0.16 -11.23
N ALA A 81 13.61 0.78 -10.42
CA ALA A 81 13.72 0.62 -8.97
C ALA A 81 12.36 0.35 -8.33
N VAL A 82 11.32 1.10 -8.71
CA VAL A 82 9.94 0.88 -8.21
C VAL A 82 9.44 -0.51 -8.58
N LEU A 83 9.67 -0.94 -9.82
CA LEU A 83 9.29 -2.28 -10.29
C LEU A 83 9.97 -3.38 -9.47
N ARG A 84 11.26 -3.24 -9.18
CA ARG A 84 11.98 -4.19 -8.31
C ARG A 84 11.39 -4.22 -6.89
N CYS A 85 11.04 -3.05 -6.34
CA CYS A 85 10.44 -2.95 -5.00
C CYS A 85 9.06 -3.60 -4.95
N ILE A 86 8.17 -3.28 -5.90
CA ILE A 86 6.79 -3.78 -5.88
C ILE A 86 6.74 -5.30 -6.06
N GLN A 87 7.62 -5.88 -6.89
CA GLN A 87 7.71 -7.34 -7.08
C GLN A 87 8.02 -8.10 -5.78
N GLN A 88 8.61 -7.44 -4.78
CA GLN A 88 8.84 -8.07 -3.47
C GLN A 88 7.55 -8.21 -2.66
N VAL A 89 6.59 -7.28 -2.82
CA VAL A 89 5.43 -7.13 -1.93
C VAL A 89 4.07 -7.32 -2.61
N ALA A 90 4.06 -7.41 -3.94
CA ALA A 90 2.86 -7.54 -4.75
C ALA A 90 3.09 -8.50 -5.93
N LEU A 91 2.02 -8.93 -6.58
CA LEU A 91 1.99 -9.80 -7.75
C LEU A 91 1.01 -9.26 -8.80
N LEU A 92 1.19 -9.61 -10.07
CA LEU A 92 0.30 -9.16 -11.15
C LEU A 92 -0.91 -10.09 -11.30
N VAL A 93 -2.10 -9.51 -11.32
CA VAL A 93 -3.38 -10.18 -11.64
C VAL A 93 -4.10 -9.32 -12.68
N GLN A 94 -4.33 -9.87 -13.88
CA GLN A 94 -4.98 -9.16 -14.99
C GLN A 94 -4.37 -7.76 -15.26
N GLY A 95 -3.04 -7.63 -15.29
CA GLY A 95 -2.35 -6.36 -15.52
C GLY A 95 -2.24 -5.43 -14.29
N ASN A 96 -2.99 -5.71 -13.22
CA ASN A 96 -2.98 -4.89 -12.01
C ASN A 96 -2.11 -5.49 -10.92
N TRP A 97 -1.45 -4.64 -10.13
CA TRP A 97 -0.65 -5.09 -8.99
C TRP A 97 -1.54 -5.33 -7.77
N VAL A 98 -1.46 -6.54 -7.23
CA VAL A 98 -2.19 -6.97 -6.04
C VAL A 98 -1.19 -7.31 -4.95
N VAL A 99 -1.41 -6.76 -3.75
CA VAL A 99 -0.55 -7.04 -2.58
C VAL A 99 -0.46 -8.55 -2.31
N LYS A 100 0.72 -9.06 -1.93
CA LYS A 100 0.90 -10.47 -1.55
C LYS A 100 0.22 -10.78 -0.23
N SER A 101 -0.20 -12.03 -0.05
CA SER A 101 -0.96 -12.43 1.14
C SER A 101 -0.13 -12.37 2.43
N ASP A 102 1.17 -12.69 2.36
CA ASP A 102 2.11 -12.63 3.48
C ASP A 102 2.41 -11.20 3.97
N VAL A 103 2.18 -10.19 3.12
CA VAL A 103 2.25 -8.76 3.50
C VAL A 103 1.01 -8.33 4.30
N LEU A 104 -0.15 -8.91 4.00
CA LEU A 104 -1.41 -8.63 4.70
C LEU A 104 -1.56 -9.45 6.00
N TYR A 105 -1.20 -10.73 5.94
CA TYR A 105 -1.33 -11.68 7.06
C TYR A 105 0.06 -12.16 7.48
N PRO A 106 0.78 -11.40 8.32
CA PRO A 106 2.10 -11.78 8.79
C PRO A 106 2.05 -13.09 9.60
N LYS A 107 3.20 -13.76 9.68
CA LYS A 107 3.32 -15.01 10.47
C LYS A 107 2.85 -14.78 11.91
N ASN A 108 2.18 -15.78 12.45
CA ASN A 108 1.60 -15.77 13.80
C ASN A 108 0.42 -14.80 14.01
N SER A 109 -0.14 -14.20 12.95
CA SER A 109 -1.45 -13.54 13.04
C SER A 109 -2.59 -14.52 12.78
N CYS A 110 -3.79 -14.12 13.18
CA CYS A 110 -5.03 -14.84 12.88
C CYS A 110 -6.07 -13.87 12.33
N SER A 111 -7.11 -14.41 11.68
CA SER A 111 -8.27 -13.62 11.27
C SER A 111 -8.88 -12.91 12.48
N PRO A 112 -9.19 -11.61 12.38
CA PRO A 112 -9.89 -10.87 13.43
C PRO A 112 -11.35 -11.33 13.59
N HIS A 113 -11.91 -12.00 12.57
CA HIS A 113 -13.31 -12.43 12.55
C HIS A 113 -13.49 -13.87 13.01
N SER A 114 -12.60 -14.77 12.61
CA SER A 114 -12.77 -16.22 12.78
C SER A 114 -11.67 -16.90 13.57
N GLY A 115 -10.57 -16.21 13.87
CA GLY A 115 -9.40 -16.79 14.53
C GLY A 115 -8.59 -17.74 13.63
N VAL A 116 -8.92 -17.87 12.35
CA VAL A 116 -8.17 -18.72 11.40
C VAL A 116 -6.71 -18.25 11.27
N PRO A 117 -5.71 -19.13 11.35
CA PRO A 117 -4.30 -18.74 11.22
C PRO A 117 -3.94 -18.13 9.87
N ALA A 118 -3.01 -17.18 9.88
CA ALA A 118 -2.52 -16.47 8.69
C ALA A 118 -2.13 -17.39 7.52
N GLU A 119 -1.47 -18.51 7.80
CA GLU A 119 -1.04 -19.45 6.76
C GLU A 119 -2.21 -20.02 5.96
N VAL A 120 -3.34 -20.27 6.62
CA VAL A 120 -4.55 -20.77 5.98
C VAL A 120 -5.25 -19.65 5.19
N LEU A 121 -5.31 -18.44 5.76
CA LEU A 121 -5.83 -17.26 5.06
C LEU A 121 -5.03 -16.96 3.79
N CYS A 122 -3.70 -17.02 3.87
CA CYS A 122 -2.81 -16.80 2.73
C CYS A 122 -3.12 -17.77 1.60
N ARG A 123 -3.21 -19.08 1.88
CA ARG A 123 -3.55 -20.08 0.86
C ARG A 123 -4.94 -19.85 0.26
N GLY A 124 -5.93 -19.51 1.10
CA GLY A 124 -7.28 -19.20 0.65
C GLY A 124 -7.31 -17.98 -0.27
N ARG A 125 -6.65 -16.89 0.13
CA ARG A 125 -6.55 -15.66 -0.66
C ARG A 125 -5.77 -15.86 -1.96
N ASP A 126 -4.65 -16.57 -1.91
CA ASP A 126 -3.83 -16.88 -3.10
C ASP A 126 -4.62 -17.73 -4.09
N PHE A 127 -5.48 -18.64 -3.62
CA PHE A 127 -6.41 -19.35 -4.49
C PHE A 127 -7.41 -18.40 -5.18
N VAL A 128 -7.99 -17.44 -4.45
CA VAL A 128 -8.88 -16.43 -5.05
C VAL A 128 -8.13 -15.60 -6.11
N MET A 129 -6.90 -15.18 -5.83
CA MET A 129 -6.03 -14.49 -6.81
C MET A 129 -5.80 -15.32 -8.05
N TRP A 130 -5.46 -16.59 -7.88
CA TRP A 130 -5.29 -17.51 -8.99
C TRP A 130 -6.58 -17.68 -9.79
N ARG A 131 -7.75 -17.80 -9.16
CA ARG A 131 -9.04 -17.85 -9.87
C ARG A 131 -9.27 -16.60 -10.71
N PHE A 132 -8.92 -15.42 -10.22
CA PHE A 132 -8.98 -14.19 -11.02
C PHE A 132 -7.99 -14.17 -12.20
N THR A 133 -6.94 -14.99 -12.23
CA THR A 133 -6.12 -15.12 -13.45
C THR A 133 -6.80 -15.90 -14.56
N GLN A 134 -7.83 -16.69 -14.22
CA GLN A 134 -8.55 -17.57 -15.15
C GLN A 134 -9.89 -16.96 -15.57
N GLU A 135 -10.59 -16.32 -14.63
CA GLU A 135 -11.94 -15.81 -14.82
C GLU A 135 -12.04 -14.38 -14.29
N ARG A 136 -12.89 -13.56 -14.91
CA ARG A 136 -13.10 -12.17 -14.48
C ARG A 136 -13.96 -12.04 -13.22
N SER A 137 -14.84 -13.01 -13.01
CA SER A 137 -15.76 -13.02 -11.87
C SER A 137 -15.76 -14.38 -11.19
N VAL A 138 -15.95 -14.39 -9.87
CA VAL A 138 -16.03 -15.60 -9.06
C VAL A 138 -17.27 -15.60 -8.16
N MET A 139 -17.80 -16.79 -7.86
CA MET A 139 -18.94 -16.93 -6.95
C MET A 139 -18.44 -17.25 -5.53
N ARG A 140 -18.82 -16.42 -4.55
CA ARG A 140 -18.40 -16.63 -3.15
C ARG A 140 -18.73 -18.03 -2.65
N LYS A 141 -19.93 -18.54 -2.94
CA LYS A 141 -20.37 -19.88 -2.50
C LYS A 141 -19.44 -21.00 -3.01
N GLU A 142 -19.00 -20.91 -4.27
CA GLU A 142 -18.08 -21.88 -4.87
C GLU A 142 -16.69 -21.78 -4.25
N ILE A 143 -16.17 -20.56 -4.08
CA ILE A 143 -14.88 -20.33 -3.42
C ILE A 143 -14.88 -20.90 -2.01
N THR A 144 -15.90 -20.56 -1.20
CA THR A 144 -16.05 -21.06 0.18
C THR A 144 -16.10 -22.58 0.24
N ALA A 145 -16.81 -23.23 -0.68
CA ALA A 145 -16.88 -24.70 -0.74
C ALA A 145 -15.52 -25.35 -1.02
N ILE A 146 -14.67 -24.70 -1.83
CA ILE A 146 -13.35 -25.22 -2.21
C ILE A 146 -12.32 -24.99 -1.10
N ILE A 147 -12.15 -23.75 -0.64
CA ILE A 147 -11.07 -23.38 0.31
C ILE A 147 -11.43 -23.71 1.76
N LYS A 148 -12.70 -24.03 2.04
CA LYS A 148 -13.21 -24.43 3.37
C LYS A 148 -12.91 -23.40 4.48
N LEU A 149 -12.83 -22.13 4.11
CA LEU A 149 -12.73 -21.02 5.06
C LEU A 149 -14.11 -20.52 5.49
N PRO A 150 -14.22 -19.94 6.70
CA PRO A 150 -15.42 -19.23 7.12
C PRO A 150 -15.87 -18.20 6.07
N PRO A 151 -17.18 -18.11 5.75
CA PRO A 151 -17.70 -17.20 4.74
C PRO A 151 -17.30 -15.74 4.94
N GLU A 152 -17.12 -15.30 6.19
CA GLU A 152 -16.70 -13.94 6.53
C GLU A 152 -15.26 -13.64 6.07
N ASP A 153 -14.33 -14.60 6.20
CA ASP A 153 -12.96 -14.43 5.70
C ASP A 153 -12.94 -14.38 4.17
N VAL A 154 -13.73 -15.24 3.51
CA VAL A 154 -13.85 -15.23 2.04
C VAL A 154 -14.46 -13.92 1.56
N LYS A 155 -15.44 -13.40 2.29
CA LYS A 155 -16.04 -12.09 2.03
C LYS A 155 -15.02 -10.98 2.15
N ASP A 156 -14.25 -10.95 3.24
CA ASP A 156 -13.19 -9.96 3.49
C ASP A 156 -12.16 -9.95 2.36
N PHE A 157 -11.73 -11.14 1.89
CA PHE A 157 -10.83 -11.22 0.73
C PHE A 157 -11.44 -10.53 -0.49
N LEU A 158 -12.67 -10.89 -0.84
CA LEU A 158 -13.33 -10.39 -2.04
C LEU A 158 -13.58 -8.88 -1.97
N GLU A 159 -13.93 -8.34 -0.79
CA GLU A 159 -14.12 -6.89 -0.59
C GLU A 159 -12.84 -6.08 -0.80
N HIS A 160 -11.66 -6.69 -0.62
CA HIS A 160 -10.37 -6.04 -0.84
C HIS A 160 -9.94 -5.91 -2.31
N MET A 161 -10.56 -6.66 -3.23
CA MET A 161 -10.00 -6.90 -4.56
C MET A 161 -11.04 -7.02 -5.68
N ALA A 162 -12.33 -7.07 -5.32
CA ALA A 162 -13.42 -7.30 -6.22
C ALA A 162 -14.65 -6.50 -5.80
N VAL A 163 -15.55 -6.29 -6.75
CA VAL A 163 -16.84 -5.62 -6.55
C VAL A 163 -17.96 -6.62 -6.77
N HIS A 164 -18.94 -6.60 -5.86
CA HIS A 164 -20.12 -7.43 -6.03
C HIS A 164 -20.98 -6.92 -7.18
N ARG A 165 -21.31 -7.80 -8.12
CA ARG A 165 -22.20 -7.54 -9.25
C ARG A 165 -23.43 -8.43 -9.13
N ILE A 166 -24.59 -7.80 -9.17
CA ILE A 166 -25.88 -8.51 -9.19
C ILE A 166 -25.86 -9.51 -10.37
N ASN A 167 -26.18 -10.77 -10.08
CA ASN A 167 -26.22 -11.89 -11.03
C ASN A 167 -24.88 -12.32 -11.67
N ARG A 168 -23.74 -11.71 -11.31
CA ARG A 168 -22.41 -12.07 -11.84
C ARG A 168 -21.38 -12.46 -10.78
N GLY A 169 -21.73 -12.37 -9.50
CA GLY A 169 -20.83 -12.72 -8.41
C GLY A 169 -19.89 -11.57 -8.03
N TRP A 170 -18.62 -11.87 -7.84
CA TRP A 170 -17.57 -10.91 -7.48
C TRP A 170 -16.65 -10.72 -8.66
N GLU A 171 -16.70 -9.55 -9.27
CA GLU A 171 -15.89 -9.18 -10.42
C GLU A 171 -14.61 -8.49 -9.95
N PHE A 172 -13.47 -8.80 -10.55
CA PHE A 172 -12.20 -8.15 -10.21
C PHE A 172 -12.32 -6.61 -10.29
N LEU A 173 -11.74 -5.91 -9.31
CA LEU A 173 -12.04 -4.49 -9.04
C LEU A 173 -11.68 -3.58 -10.21
N LEU A 174 -10.55 -3.86 -10.86
CA LEU A 174 -10.02 -3.05 -11.95
C LEU A 174 -10.18 -3.79 -13.28
N PRO A 175 -10.33 -3.06 -14.40
CA PRO A 175 -10.32 -3.70 -15.71
C PRO A 175 -8.96 -4.38 -15.96
N SER A 176 -8.98 -5.45 -16.76
CA SER A 176 -7.75 -6.01 -17.32
C SER A 176 -7.08 -4.98 -18.20
N ASP A 177 -5.78 -4.73 -18.00
CA ASP A 177 -5.00 -3.96 -18.96
C ASP A 177 -5.03 -4.70 -20.30
N GLY A 178 -5.58 -4.06 -21.33
CA GLY A 178 -5.67 -4.57 -22.70
C GLY A 178 -4.43 -4.24 -23.51
#